data_AF-A0A1A6Y0T8-F1
#
_entry.id   AF-A0A1A6Y0T8-F1
#
_cell.length_a   1.000
_cell.length_b   1.000
_cell.length_c   1.000
_cell.angle_alpha   90.00
_cell.angle_beta   90.00
_cell.angle_gamma   90.00
#
_symmetry.space_group_name_H-M   'P 1'
#
loop_
_entity.id
_entity.type
_entity.pdbx_description
1 polymer ?
#
loop_
_entity_poly.entity_id
_entity_poly.type
_entity_poly.pdbx_seq_one_letter_code
_entity_poly.pdbx_strand_id
1 'polypeptide(L)'
;MTNRNPLTGNELRAAAYFAVGVTSEGSIGGRDVAYRLSFAGNVAANGRMEPVANSGYSFGTLQIDVGQHPEVARDLLDGYQAWAANQPGHAGLALGPRQYEATLTSLQRTGREMRAANAVDIDRAPINRFLASDEGRTFVHRLDTEHVNGVTATDSVVGNRDSALERLQRTDLYRNATGDDQAKLAGMFMKLQNQAGQGRWPGLLDRVEAGSLASPAEVKTAIDELLPNLRNGDPDYLQSGADNTLRGISVLNALRGADAQNPLASAWAHVVEDPLMGPVAAHQPNAAHPNLGHEYDLVRSMFLTPEQSRRFITALDHGGALAEGNPARQADGSRQAGFHVSGNDFVHWGRSGQGQAFIGGQWRSIHADDLTRVRNSDGSTTLSINEHGQRSVLLRVDPRTPALRADASTEGATPHRLASDDHRAVTGTAAFGNPHLNAMVDAARAGDDVGERRAMEGLTRSADGLAFAQRGAEHAAARSADAQRPGQQAPEQAGIERG
;
A
#
# COMPACT_ATOMS: atom_id res chain seq x y z
N MET A 1 -5.66 -29.23 7.76
CA MET A 1 -6.97 -29.09 7.07
C MET A 1 -6.66 -28.71 5.62
N THR A 2 -7.42 -29.14 4.62
CA THR A 2 -7.19 -28.69 3.23
C THR A 2 -7.64 -27.24 3.06
N ASN A 3 -6.74 -26.38 2.62
CA ASN A 3 -7.00 -24.95 2.42
C ASN A 3 -8.12 -24.77 1.37
N ARG A 4 -9.23 -24.11 1.76
CA ARG A 4 -10.30 -23.72 0.84
C ARG A 4 -9.87 -22.42 0.14
N ASN A 5 -9.66 -22.52 -1.18
CA ASN A 5 -9.21 -21.42 -2.04
C ASN A 5 -7.81 -20.85 -1.68
N PRO A 6 -6.73 -21.64 -1.86
CA PRO A 6 -5.36 -21.16 -1.67
C PRO A 6 -5.01 -20.03 -2.64
N LEU A 7 -4.13 -19.12 -2.22
CA LEU A 7 -3.68 -18.00 -3.04
C LEU A 7 -2.79 -18.48 -4.19
N THR A 8 -3.12 -18.11 -5.42
CA THR A 8 -2.38 -18.47 -6.64
C THR A 8 -1.12 -17.62 -6.82
N GLY A 9 -0.20 -18.07 -7.70
CA GLY A 9 1.01 -17.32 -8.05
C GLY A 9 0.72 -15.94 -8.69
N ASN A 10 -0.35 -15.83 -9.46
CA ASN A 10 -0.77 -14.54 -10.02
C ASN A 10 -1.41 -13.63 -8.97
N GLU A 11 -2.24 -14.16 -8.07
CA GLU A 11 -2.78 -13.35 -6.96
C GLU A 11 -1.68 -12.87 -6.00
N LEU A 12 -0.60 -13.63 -5.83
CA LEU A 12 0.61 -13.18 -5.11
C LEU A 12 1.32 -12.02 -5.83
N ARG A 13 1.47 -12.10 -7.16
CA ARG A 13 2.01 -11.01 -7.99
C ARG A 13 1.09 -9.78 -7.96
N ALA A 14 -0.22 -9.98 -7.96
CA ALA A 14 -1.21 -8.92 -7.81
C ALA A 14 -1.16 -8.28 -6.41
N ALA A 15 -0.96 -9.06 -5.35
CA ALA A 15 -0.74 -8.55 -3.99
C ALA A 15 0.54 -7.70 -3.91
N ALA A 16 1.64 -8.14 -4.54
CA ALA A 16 2.86 -7.35 -4.63
C ALA A 16 2.65 -6.03 -5.41
N TYR A 17 2.02 -6.09 -6.58
CA TYR A 17 1.86 -4.90 -7.43
C TYR A 17 0.83 -3.90 -6.88
N PHE A 18 -0.37 -4.37 -6.53
CA PHE A 18 -1.49 -3.51 -6.15
C PHE A 18 -1.53 -3.20 -4.64
N ALA A 19 -1.34 -4.18 -3.76
CA ALA A 19 -1.45 -3.94 -2.31
C ALA A 19 -0.13 -3.40 -1.71
N VAL A 20 1.01 -4.02 -2.02
CA VAL A 20 2.32 -3.51 -1.56
C VAL A 20 2.71 -2.27 -2.37
N GLY A 21 2.60 -2.30 -3.70
CA GLY A 21 2.87 -1.15 -4.55
C GLY A 21 1.81 -0.05 -4.48
N VAL A 22 0.72 -0.17 -5.27
CA VAL A 22 -0.26 0.92 -5.49
C VAL A 22 -0.84 1.49 -4.18
N THR A 23 -1.24 0.65 -3.23
CA THR A 23 -1.85 1.14 -1.97
C THR A 23 -0.81 1.73 -1.00
N SER A 24 0.36 1.10 -0.86
CA SER A 24 1.29 1.39 0.24
C SER A 24 2.40 2.38 -0.11
N GLU A 25 2.89 2.36 -1.36
CA GLU A 25 3.97 3.24 -1.84
C GLU A 25 3.46 4.21 -2.94
N GLY A 26 2.71 3.70 -3.92
CA GLY A 26 2.26 4.42 -5.10
C GLY A 26 1.11 5.41 -4.89
N SER A 27 0.63 5.59 -3.66
CA SER A 27 -0.53 6.44 -3.33
C SER A 27 -0.21 7.46 -2.24
N ILE A 28 -0.52 8.74 -2.49
CA ILE A 28 -0.53 9.79 -1.46
C ILE A 28 -1.91 10.41 -1.37
N GLY A 29 -2.59 10.18 -0.25
CA GLY A 29 -3.95 10.69 0.00
C GLY A 29 -5.00 10.15 -0.97
N GLY A 30 -4.77 8.99 -1.60
CA GLY A 30 -5.63 8.41 -2.63
C GLY A 30 -5.45 8.99 -4.04
N ARG A 31 -4.24 9.49 -4.34
CA ARG A 31 -3.81 9.91 -5.68
C ARG A 31 -2.64 9.03 -6.11
N ASP A 32 -2.66 8.52 -7.34
CA ASP A 32 -1.49 7.85 -7.92
C ASP A 32 -0.32 8.84 -8.02
N VAL A 33 0.85 8.42 -7.53
CA VAL A 33 2.10 9.19 -7.55
C VAL A 33 3.27 8.41 -8.14
N ALA A 34 3.03 7.24 -8.73
CA ALA A 34 4.07 6.40 -9.33
C ALA A 34 4.76 7.10 -10.52
N TYR A 35 4.00 7.84 -11.32
CA TYR A 35 4.46 8.46 -12.57
C TYR A 35 4.96 9.90 -12.39
N ARG A 36 5.64 10.18 -11.26
CA ARG A 36 6.29 11.47 -10.98
C ARG A 36 7.51 11.30 -10.09
N LEU A 37 8.49 12.17 -10.27
CA LEU A 37 9.69 12.27 -9.46
C LEU A 37 9.38 12.95 -8.11
N SER A 38 9.23 12.12 -7.09
CA SER A 38 8.99 12.50 -5.71
C SER A 38 10.31 12.67 -4.94
N PHE A 39 10.24 13.31 -3.77
CA PHE A 39 11.38 13.48 -2.86
C PHE A 39 10.88 13.34 -1.43
N ALA A 40 11.51 12.45 -0.65
CA ALA A 40 11.17 12.25 0.76
C ALA A 40 11.91 13.27 1.63
N GLY A 41 11.40 14.50 1.67
CA GLY A 41 11.99 15.60 2.43
C GLY A 41 11.31 16.93 2.16
N ASN A 42 11.77 17.98 2.85
CA ASN A 42 11.33 19.35 2.62
C ASN A 42 12.24 20.04 1.60
N VAL A 43 11.68 20.93 0.80
CA VAL A 43 12.46 21.88 -0.02
C VAL A 43 12.21 23.26 0.56
N ALA A 44 13.27 23.87 1.11
CA ALA A 44 13.19 25.19 1.72
C ALA A 44 12.92 26.27 0.65
N ALA A 45 12.48 27.46 1.07
CA ALA A 45 12.12 28.56 0.15
C ALA A 45 13.28 29.04 -0.76
N ASN A 46 14.53 28.69 -0.43
CA ASN A 46 15.73 28.94 -1.25
C ASN A 46 16.11 27.75 -2.16
N GLY A 47 15.23 26.74 -2.29
CA GLY A 47 15.45 25.52 -3.06
C GLY A 47 16.30 24.45 -2.37
N ARG A 48 16.86 24.70 -1.18
CA ARG A 48 17.70 23.71 -0.47
C ARG A 48 16.88 22.49 -0.07
N MET A 49 17.41 21.31 -0.34
CA MET A 49 16.81 20.02 0.00
C MET A 49 17.14 19.61 1.44
N GLU A 50 16.12 19.22 2.19
CA GLU A 50 16.19 18.74 3.57
C GLU A 50 15.58 17.33 3.63
N PRO A 51 16.34 16.28 3.26
CA PRO A 51 15.83 14.91 3.15
C PRO A 51 15.49 14.32 4.53
N VAL A 52 14.54 13.38 4.53
CA VAL A 52 14.32 12.44 5.63
C VAL A 52 15.36 11.31 5.55
N ALA A 53 15.94 10.91 6.68
CA ALA A 53 16.89 9.79 6.78
C ALA A 53 17.99 9.79 5.69
N ASN A 54 18.11 8.73 4.88
CA ASN A 54 19.05 8.66 3.76
C ASN A 54 18.36 8.77 2.38
N SER A 55 17.08 9.13 2.32
CA SER A 55 16.27 9.04 1.11
C SER A 55 16.71 10.03 0.03
N GLY A 56 16.73 9.55 -1.22
CA GLY A 56 16.99 10.35 -2.41
C GLY A 56 15.70 10.84 -3.09
N TYR A 57 15.78 11.04 -4.41
CA TYR A 57 14.59 11.12 -5.26
C TYR A 57 13.99 9.73 -5.46
N SER A 58 12.67 9.65 -5.68
CA SER A 58 12.00 8.37 -5.93
C SER A 58 10.83 8.49 -6.92
N PHE A 59 10.48 7.37 -7.55
CA PHE A 59 9.31 7.21 -8.43
C PHE A 59 8.89 5.73 -8.48
N GLY A 60 7.79 5.43 -9.16
CA GLY A 60 7.33 4.06 -9.41
C GLY A 60 6.28 3.56 -8.41
N THR A 61 5.64 2.45 -8.78
CA THR A 61 4.53 1.87 -8.02
C THR A 61 5.04 1.21 -6.73
N LEU A 62 6.25 0.64 -6.73
CA LEU A 62 6.92 0.12 -5.53
C LEU A 62 7.96 1.09 -4.92
N GLN A 63 7.99 2.34 -5.39
CA GLN A 63 8.88 3.42 -4.95
C GLN A 63 10.38 3.07 -4.97
N ILE A 64 10.99 3.20 -6.15
CA ILE A 64 12.43 3.05 -6.37
C ILE A 64 13.14 4.30 -5.86
N ASP A 65 14.03 4.17 -4.86
CA ASP A 65 14.93 5.26 -4.44
C ASP A 65 16.14 5.32 -5.38
N VAL A 66 16.18 6.38 -6.20
CA VAL A 66 17.19 6.61 -7.24
C VAL A 66 18.58 6.87 -6.65
N GLY A 67 18.66 7.30 -5.39
CA GLY A 67 19.92 7.43 -4.66
C GLY A 67 20.43 6.09 -4.08
N GLN A 68 19.59 5.07 -3.96
CA GLN A 68 20.03 3.70 -3.68
C GLN A 68 20.28 2.89 -4.97
N HIS A 69 19.67 3.31 -6.09
CA HIS A 69 19.76 2.70 -7.41
C HIS A 69 20.35 3.67 -8.45
N PRO A 70 21.65 4.03 -8.35
CA PRO A 70 22.27 5.02 -9.23
C PRO A 70 22.30 4.61 -10.70
N GLU A 71 22.19 3.31 -11.02
CA GLU A 71 21.98 2.78 -12.36
C GLU A 71 20.64 3.25 -12.96
N VAL A 72 19.55 3.21 -12.19
CA VAL A 72 18.21 3.64 -12.63
C VAL A 72 18.18 5.14 -12.94
N ALA A 73 19.02 5.94 -12.27
CA ALA A 73 19.16 7.37 -12.55
C ALA A 73 19.61 7.65 -13.99
N ARG A 74 20.49 6.80 -14.54
CA ARG A 74 20.99 6.90 -15.91
C ARG A 74 19.93 6.44 -16.91
N ASP A 75 19.36 5.26 -16.69
CA ASP A 75 18.30 4.72 -17.54
C ASP A 75 17.09 5.69 -17.64
N LEU A 76 16.73 6.35 -16.54
CA LEU A 76 15.70 7.40 -16.50
C LEU A 76 16.03 8.58 -17.41
N LEU A 77 17.27 9.07 -17.38
CA LEU A 77 17.69 10.22 -18.20
C LEU A 77 17.91 9.85 -19.67
N ASP A 78 18.35 8.63 -19.95
CA ASP A 78 18.49 8.13 -21.32
C ASP A 78 17.11 7.91 -21.97
N GLY A 79 16.17 7.33 -21.22
CA GLY A 79 14.76 7.24 -21.60
C GLY A 79 14.12 8.61 -21.82
N TYR A 80 14.36 9.56 -20.90
CA TYR A 80 13.92 10.95 -21.04
C TYR A 80 14.47 11.61 -22.32
N GLN A 81 15.77 11.48 -22.63
CA GLN A 81 16.38 12.06 -23.82
C GLN A 81 15.82 11.44 -25.11
N ALA A 82 15.64 10.13 -25.14
CA ALA A 82 15.04 9.42 -26.28
C ALA A 82 13.59 9.85 -26.53
N TRP A 83 12.80 10.00 -25.46
CA TRP A 83 11.45 10.56 -25.53
C TRP A 83 11.45 12.02 -26.00
N ALA A 84 12.30 12.86 -25.40
CA ALA A 84 12.39 14.30 -25.66
C ALA A 84 12.74 14.61 -27.13
N ALA A 85 13.60 13.79 -27.75
CA ALA A 85 13.96 13.90 -29.16
C ALA A 85 12.76 13.76 -30.10
N ASN A 86 11.71 13.03 -29.70
CA ASN A 86 10.49 12.81 -30.48
C ASN A 86 9.38 13.84 -30.18
N GLN A 87 9.59 14.78 -29.26
CA GLN A 87 8.55 15.74 -28.85
C GLN A 87 8.49 16.99 -29.72
N PRO A 88 7.28 17.56 -29.96
CA PRO A 88 7.14 18.93 -30.42
C PRO A 88 7.89 19.89 -29.48
N GLY A 89 8.84 20.65 -30.03
CA GLY A 89 9.71 21.53 -29.24
C GLY A 89 10.92 20.85 -28.59
N HIS A 90 11.34 19.65 -29.04
CA HIS A 90 12.51 18.89 -28.56
C HIS A 90 13.75 19.73 -28.17
N ALA A 91 14.10 20.78 -28.93
CA ALA A 91 15.23 21.67 -28.64
C ALA A 91 15.16 22.40 -27.27
N GLY A 92 13.97 22.56 -26.69
CA GLY A 92 13.76 23.09 -25.34
C GLY A 92 13.64 22.02 -24.25
N LEU A 93 13.70 20.73 -24.61
CA LEU A 93 13.61 19.58 -23.70
C LEU A 93 14.93 18.80 -23.61
N ALA A 94 15.68 18.72 -24.72
CA ALA A 94 16.96 18.01 -24.78
C ALA A 94 17.99 18.62 -23.82
N LEU A 95 18.56 17.81 -22.93
CA LEU A 95 19.62 18.26 -22.03
C LEU A 95 20.95 18.27 -22.79
N GLY A 96 21.67 19.40 -22.79
CA GLY A 96 23.06 19.42 -23.24
C GLY A 96 23.95 18.59 -22.30
N PRO A 97 25.14 18.12 -22.73
CA PRO A 97 25.96 17.18 -21.94
C PRO A 97 26.24 17.63 -20.49
N ARG A 98 26.46 18.93 -20.26
CA ARG A 98 26.67 19.47 -18.90
C ARG A 98 25.39 19.45 -18.05
N GLN A 99 24.23 19.66 -18.65
CA GLN A 99 22.94 19.60 -17.95
C GLN A 99 22.59 18.15 -17.63
N TYR A 100 22.81 17.23 -18.56
CA TYR A 100 22.64 15.79 -18.33
C TYR A 100 23.47 15.31 -17.12
N GLU A 101 24.79 15.56 -17.09
CA GLU A 101 25.65 15.13 -15.98
C GLU A 101 25.29 15.81 -14.64
N ALA A 102 24.90 17.08 -14.66
CA ALA A 102 24.46 17.79 -13.46
C ALA A 102 23.13 17.24 -12.90
N THR A 103 22.18 16.88 -13.79
CA THR A 103 20.92 16.25 -13.40
C THR A 103 21.15 14.82 -12.92
N LEU A 104 21.98 14.03 -13.62
CA LEU A 104 22.36 12.67 -13.23
C LEU A 104 22.97 12.64 -11.82
N THR A 105 23.99 13.49 -11.60
CA THR A 105 24.63 13.66 -10.28
C THR A 105 23.63 14.06 -9.21
N SER A 106 22.59 14.85 -9.55
CA SER A 106 21.59 15.28 -8.57
C SER A 106 20.58 14.18 -8.24
N LEU A 107 20.18 13.37 -9.23
CA LEU A 107 19.30 12.21 -9.07
C LEU A 107 19.96 11.08 -8.24
N GLN A 108 21.25 10.83 -8.47
CA GLN A 108 22.02 9.75 -7.81
C GLN A 108 22.37 10.03 -6.34
N ARG A 109 22.14 11.24 -5.80
CA ARG A 109 22.48 11.55 -4.41
C ARG A 109 21.56 10.84 -3.43
N THR A 110 22.15 10.21 -2.43
CA THR A 110 21.48 9.84 -1.19
C THR A 110 21.18 11.08 -0.33
N GLY A 111 20.25 10.95 0.61
CA GLY A 111 19.92 12.01 1.56
C GLY A 111 21.11 12.46 2.44
N ARG A 112 22.12 11.61 2.66
CA ARG A 112 23.39 12.02 3.31
C ARG A 112 24.21 12.96 2.41
N GLU A 113 24.36 12.61 1.14
CA GLU A 113 25.13 13.41 0.18
C GLU A 113 24.44 14.72 -0.16
N MET A 114 23.10 14.73 -0.26
CA MET A 114 22.33 15.97 -0.41
C MET A 114 22.60 16.96 0.73
N ARG A 115 22.64 16.51 1.99
CA ARG A 115 22.99 17.37 3.14
C ARG A 115 24.43 17.84 3.08
N ALA A 116 25.38 16.93 2.81
CA ALA A 116 26.80 17.26 2.73
C ALA A 116 27.11 18.30 1.63
N ALA A 117 26.41 18.22 0.50
CA ALA A 117 26.57 19.12 -0.64
C ALA A 117 25.73 20.42 -0.55
N ASN A 118 24.88 20.59 0.49
CA ASN A 118 23.82 21.61 0.53
C ASN A 118 22.99 21.64 -0.78
N ALA A 119 22.58 20.45 -1.24
CA ALA A 119 21.93 20.28 -2.54
C ALA A 119 20.66 21.13 -2.69
N VAL A 120 20.45 21.60 -3.92
CA VAL A 120 19.25 22.33 -4.35
C VAL A 120 18.40 21.40 -5.22
N ASP A 121 17.09 21.51 -5.10
CA ASP A 121 16.11 20.73 -5.90
C ASP A 121 16.28 21.00 -7.40
N ILE A 122 16.10 19.97 -8.23
CA ILE A 122 16.11 20.12 -9.68
C ILE A 122 14.73 20.61 -10.19
N ASP A 123 14.69 21.23 -11.37
CA ASP A 123 13.40 21.36 -12.06
C ASP A 123 12.94 19.96 -12.51
N ARG A 124 11.93 19.45 -11.82
CA ARG A 124 11.35 18.14 -12.08
C ARG A 124 10.31 18.16 -13.18
N ALA A 125 9.84 19.34 -13.63
CA ALA A 125 8.71 19.43 -14.56
C ALA A 125 8.96 18.69 -15.90
N PRO A 126 10.15 18.75 -16.54
CA PRO A 126 10.40 17.99 -17.75
C PRO A 126 10.42 16.47 -17.51
N ILE A 127 11.07 16.01 -16.44
CA ILE A 127 11.12 14.58 -16.08
C ILE A 127 9.72 14.06 -15.73
N ASN A 128 8.92 14.83 -15.00
CA ASN A 128 7.53 14.49 -14.70
C ASN A 128 6.66 14.42 -15.96
N ARG A 129 6.92 15.24 -16.98
CA ARG A 129 6.23 15.16 -18.26
C ARG A 129 6.58 13.88 -19.02
N PHE A 130 7.83 13.42 -18.96
CA PHE A 130 8.22 12.12 -19.48
C PHE A 130 7.57 10.98 -18.69
N LEU A 131 7.73 10.94 -17.37
CA LEU A 131 7.16 9.88 -16.52
C LEU A 131 5.64 9.72 -16.69
N ALA A 132 4.94 10.81 -16.97
CA ALA A 132 3.50 10.82 -17.24
C ALA A 132 3.09 10.36 -18.66
N SER A 133 4.02 10.28 -19.63
CA SER A 133 3.78 9.77 -20.99
C SER A 133 3.72 8.24 -21.02
N ASP A 134 3.28 7.66 -22.13
CA ASP A 134 3.18 6.20 -22.27
C ASP A 134 4.56 5.54 -22.27
N GLU A 135 5.58 6.18 -22.85
CA GLU A 135 6.97 5.71 -22.77
C GLU A 135 7.50 5.74 -21.34
N GLY A 136 7.24 6.83 -20.60
CA GLY A 136 7.64 6.94 -19.19
C GLY A 136 6.90 5.96 -18.29
N ARG A 137 5.59 5.77 -18.47
CA ARG A 137 4.80 4.75 -17.77
C ARG A 137 5.29 3.34 -18.05
N THR A 138 5.65 3.04 -19.30
CA THR A 138 6.22 1.75 -19.71
C THR A 138 7.59 1.53 -19.07
N PHE A 139 8.45 2.55 -19.04
CA PHE A 139 9.74 2.52 -18.36
C PHE A 139 9.59 2.24 -16.85
N VAL A 140 8.71 2.99 -16.17
CA VAL A 140 8.41 2.80 -14.74
C VAL A 140 7.87 1.40 -14.49
N HIS A 141 6.91 0.96 -15.28
CA HIS A 141 6.26 -0.33 -15.10
C HIS A 141 7.21 -1.51 -15.32
N ARG A 142 8.16 -1.42 -16.26
CA ARG A 142 9.22 -2.43 -16.42
C ARG A 142 10.00 -2.62 -15.11
N LEU A 143 10.43 -1.53 -14.49
CA LEU A 143 11.19 -1.56 -13.23
C LEU A 143 10.33 -2.09 -12.06
N ASP A 144 9.06 -1.68 -11.98
CA ASP A 144 8.10 -2.23 -11.00
C ASP A 144 7.96 -3.76 -11.18
N THR A 145 7.87 -4.24 -12.42
CA THR A 145 7.74 -5.68 -12.75
C THR A 145 9.02 -6.46 -12.44
N GLU A 146 10.21 -5.91 -12.72
CA GLU A 146 11.50 -6.46 -12.28
C GLU A 146 11.54 -6.59 -10.74
N HIS A 147 11.07 -5.57 -10.01
CA HIS A 147 11.00 -5.59 -8.55
C HIS A 147 9.99 -6.63 -8.03
N VAL A 148 8.77 -6.70 -8.59
CA VAL A 148 7.76 -7.71 -8.20
C VAL A 148 8.31 -9.11 -8.42
N ASN A 149 8.97 -9.37 -9.55
CA ASN A 149 9.60 -10.67 -9.80
C ASN A 149 10.67 -11.00 -8.75
N GLY A 150 11.43 -10.01 -8.26
CA GLY A 150 12.41 -10.18 -7.19
C GLY A 150 11.80 -10.51 -5.82
N VAL A 151 10.75 -9.81 -5.39
CA VAL A 151 10.09 -10.07 -4.07
C VAL A 151 9.16 -11.28 -4.09
N THR A 152 8.75 -11.74 -5.28
CA THR A 152 7.94 -12.96 -5.47
C THR A 152 8.75 -14.17 -5.97
N ALA A 153 10.07 -14.02 -6.10
CA ALA A 153 10.97 -15.10 -6.51
C ALA A 153 10.96 -16.27 -5.49
N THR A 154 11.03 -17.47 -6.02
CA THR A 154 11.16 -18.72 -5.26
C THR A 154 12.30 -19.56 -5.85
N ASP A 155 13.37 -19.80 -5.10
CA ASP A 155 14.36 -20.82 -5.46
C ASP A 155 13.86 -22.24 -5.08
N SER A 156 14.30 -23.21 -5.87
CA SER A 156 14.22 -24.64 -5.59
C SER A 156 15.21 -25.09 -4.49
N VAL A 157 16.28 -24.31 -4.26
CA VAL A 157 17.35 -24.61 -3.29
C VAL A 157 17.13 -23.82 -2.00
N VAL A 158 16.82 -24.52 -0.91
CA VAL A 158 16.61 -23.94 0.42
C VAL A 158 17.91 -23.30 0.96
N GLY A 159 17.83 -22.06 1.45
CA GLY A 159 18.92 -21.35 2.11
C GLY A 159 19.85 -20.56 1.18
N ASN A 160 19.51 -20.41 -0.09
CA ASN A 160 20.28 -19.68 -1.10
C ASN A 160 19.59 -18.37 -1.50
N ARG A 161 19.74 -17.33 -0.67
CA ARG A 161 19.18 -15.98 -0.89
C ARG A 161 17.64 -15.94 -0.95
N ASP A 162 16.97 -16.90 -0.30
CA ASP A 162 15.51 -17.03 -0.21
C ASP A 162 14.83 -15.67 0.00
N SER A 163 13.77 -15.40 -0.75
CA SER A 163 12.90 -14.26 -0.47
C SER A 163 12.14 -14.47 0.85
N ALA A 164 11.70 -13.38 1.48
CA ALA A 164 10.86 -13.46 2.68
C ALA A 164 9.57 -14.25 2.39
N LEU A 165 9.02 -14.11 1.18
CA LEU A 165 7.84 -14.85 0.74
C LEU A 165 8.13 -16.34 0.55
N GLU A 166 9.25 -16.70 -0.09
CA GLU A 166 9.65 -18.09 -0.33
C GLU A 166 9.83 -18.87 0.99
N ARG A 167 10.54 -18.29 1.96
CA ARG A 167 10.70 -18.91 3.28
C ARG A 167 9.37 -18.97 4.03
N LEU A 168 8.56 -17.91 4.00
CA LEU A 168 7.20 -17.90 4.56
C LEU A 168 6.32 -19.02 3.99
N GLN A 169 6.32 -19.24 2.68
CA GLN A 169 5.49 -20.24 2.00
C GLN A 169 5.78 -21.68 2.46
N ARG A 170 6.97 -21.95 3.00
CA ARG A 170 7.36 -23.25 3.56
C ARG A 170 6.83 -23.46 4.98
N THR A 171 6.46 -22.41 5.70
CA THR A 171 5.96 -22.49 7.08
C THR A 171 4.61 -23.21 7.18
N ASP A 172 4.34 -23.89 8.31
CA ASP A 172 3.03 -24.47 8.57
C ASP A 172 1.95 -23.41 8.77
N LEU A 173 2.30 -22.21 9.28
CA LEU A 173 1.38 -21.07 9.36
C LEU A 173 0.83 -20.72 7.98
N TYR A 174 1.68 -20.51 6.99
CA TYR A 174 1.24 -20.15 5.64
C TYR A 174 0.52 -21.30 4.93
N ARG A 175 1.01 -22.54 5.05
CA ARG A 175 0.41 -23.70 4.35
C ARG A 175 -0.97 -24.09 4.89
N ASN A 176 -1.25 -23.84 6.18
CA ASN A 176 -2.56 -24.12 6.79
C ASN A 176 -3.50 -22.91 6.85
N ALA A 177 -3.01 -21.69 6.59
CA ALA A 177 -3.82 -20.48 6.51
C ALA A 177 -4.86 -20.54 5.37
N THR A 178 -5.94 -19.76 5.48
CA THR A 178 -6.87 -19.51 4.37
C THR A 178 -6.17 -18.71 3.26
N GLY A 179 -6.69 -18.72 2.02
CA GLY A 179 -6.14 -17.84 0.95
C GLY A 179 -6.11 -16.35 1.33
N ASP A 180 -7.08 -15.90 2.12
CA ASP A 180 -7.16 -14.53 2.61
C ASP A 180 -6.09 -14.19 3.64
N ASP A 181 -5.77 -15.15 4.52
CA ASP A 181 -4.71 -15.02 5.51
C ASP A 181 -3.33 -15.23 4.88
N GLN A 182 -3.21 -16.08 3.85
CA GLN A 182 -2.03 -16.16 2.99
C GLN A 182 -1.73 -14.81 2.34
N ALA A 183 -2.75 -14.11 1.82
CA ALA A 183 -2.59 -12.78 1.24
C ALA A 183 -2.10 -11.74 2.27
N LYS A 184 -2.62 -11.78 3.51
CA LYS A 184 -2.15 -10.91 4.61
C LYS A 184 -0.69 -11.18 4.96
N LEU A 185 -0.34 -12.45 5.18
CA LEU A 185 1.02 -12.88 5.53
C LEU A 185 2.01 -12.51 4.41
N ALA A 186 1.70 -12.85 3.16
CA ALA A 186 2.52 -12.52 2.01
C ALA A 186 2.70 -11.01 1.85
N GLY A 187 1.62 -10.22 1.95
CA GLY A 187 1.67 -8.77 1.88
C GLY A 187 2.60 -8.15 2.92
N MET A 188 2.47 -8.56 4.19
CA MET A 188 3.33 -8.07 5.28
C MET A 188 4.81 -8.41 5.05
N PHE A 189 5.14 -9.66 4.68
CA PHE A 189 6.53 -10.06 4.47
C PHE A 189 7.16 -9.45 3.21
N MET A 190 6.42 -9.32 2.11
CA MET A 190 6.89 -8.59 0.91
C MET A 190 7.14 -7.11 1.22
N LYS A 191 6.23 -6.43 1.94
CA LYS A 191 6.41 -5.04 2.36
C LYS A 191 7.61 -4.86 3.29
N LEU A 192 7.79 -5.76 4.26
CA LEU A 192 8.94 -5.74 5.17
C LEU A 192 10.26 -5.97 4.43
N GLN A 193 10.29 -6.84 3.42
CA GLN A 193 11.43 -7.00 2.53
C GLN A 193 11.69 -5.73 1.70
N ASN A 194 10.65 -5.08 1.15
CA ASN A 194 10.81 -3.81 0.41
C ASN A 194 11.43 -2.71 1.29
N GLN A 195 10.93 -2.55 2.51
CA GLN A 195 11.30 -1.45 3.39
C GLN A 195 12.61 -1.63 4.17
N ALA A 196 13.02 -2.88 4.45
CA ALA A 196 14.15 -3.16 5.33
C ALA A 196 15.15 -4.19 4.78
N GLY A 197 14.96 -4.70 3.56
CA GLY A 197 15.74 -5.80 3.00
C GLY A 197 15.78 -7.00 3.97
N GLN A 198 16.94 -7.64 4.09
CA GLN A 198 17.15 -8.74 5.04
C GLN A 198 17.31 -8.29 6.51
N GLY A 199 17.22 -6.99 6.82
CA GLY A 199 17.52 -6.47 8.16
C GLY A 199 16.48 -6.78 9.24
N ARG A 200 15.27 -7.25 8.89
CA ARG A 200 14.14 -7.42 9.83
C ARG A 200 13.36 -8.72 9.66
N TRP A 201 13.05 -9.14 8.44
CA TRP A 201 12.20 -10.33 8.23
C TRP A 201 12.80 -11.67 8.70
N PRO A 202 14.13 -11.93 8.71
CA PRO A 202 14.64 -13.25 9.08
C PRO A 202 14.25 -13.66 10.50
N GLY A 203 14.48 -12.80 11.49
CA GLY A 203 14.12 -13.06 12.89
C GLY A 203 12.60 -13.15 13.15
N LEU A 204 11.79 -12.56 12.28
CA LEU A 204 10.33 -12.75 12.29
C LEU A 204 9.95 -14.12 11.74
N LEU A 205 10.60 -14.60 10.69
CA LEU A 205 10.37 -15.97 10.19
C LEU A 205 10.92 -17.04 11.12
N ASP A 206 12.05 -16.82 11.80
CA ASP A 206 12.53 -17.71 12.86
C ASP A 206 11.45 -17.91 13.95
N ARG A 207 10.73 -16.84 14.31
CA ARG A 207 9.61 -16.87 15.27
C ARG A 207 8.37 -17.60 14.73
N VAL A 208 8.05 -17.47 13.44
CA VAL A 208 6.95 -18.20 12.78
C VAL A 208 7.28 -19.70 12.67
N GLU A 209 8.50 -20.05 12.28
CA GLU A 209 8.97 -21.44 12.15
C GLU A 209 9.05 -22.14 13.51
N ALA A 210 9.43 -21.42 14.58
CA ALA A 210 9.36 -21.90 15.95
C ALA A 210 7.92 -22.02 16.51
N GLY A 211 6.89 -21.63 15.74
CA GLY A 211 5.49 -21.64 16.18
C GLY A 211 5.13 -20.58 17.24
N SER A 212 6.03 -19.63 17.51
CA SER A 212 5.80 -18.53 18.46
C SER A 212 4.98 -17.35 17.89
N LEU A 213 4.71 -17.41 16.59
CA LEU A 213 3.75 -16.56 15.87
C LEU A 213 2.87 -17.51 15.05
N ALA A 214 1.62 -17.68 15.47
CA ALA A 214 0.68 -18.69 14.99
C ALA A 214 -0.51 -18.10 14.22
N SER A 215 -0.56 -16.79 14.02
CA SER A 215 -1.62 -16.11 13.25
C SER A 215 -1.11 -14.86 12.51
N PRO A 216 -1.81 -14.40 11.45
CA PRO A 216 -1.48 -13.13 10.80
C PRO A 216 -1.56 -11.92 11.74
N ALA A 217 -2.45 -11.98 12.74
CA ALA A 217 -2.58 -10.93 13.75
C ALA A 217 -1.34 -10.85 14.66
N GLU A 218 -0.82 -12.00 15.12
CA GLU A 218 0.42 -12.05 15.89
C GLU A 218 1.64 -11.59 15.07
N VAL A 219 1.72 -11.99 13.79
CA VAL A 219 2.76 -11.49 12.87
C VAL A 219 2.67 -9.97 12.73
N LYS A 220 1.46 -9.39 12.63
CA LYS A 220 1.27 -7.93 12.57
C LYS A 220 1.74 -7.26 13.87
N THR A 221 1.30 -7.71 15.04
CA THR A 221 1.77 -7.18 16.33
C THR A 221 3.29 -7.26 16.44
N ALA A 222 3.90 -8.37 16.01
CA ALA A 222 5.35 -8.54 16.04
C ALA A 222 6.12 -7.65 15.04
N ILE A 223 5.47 -7.15 13.98
CA ILE A 223 6.01 -6.11 13.09
C ILE A 223 5.92 -4.74 13.77
N ASP A 224 4.79 -4.44 14.41
CA ASP A 224 4.54 -3.17 15.10
C ASP A 224 5.48 -2.97 16.31
N GLU A 225 5.99 -4.06 16.89
CA GLU A 225 6.99 -4.06 17.96
C GLU A 225 8.46 -3.95 17.49
N LEU A 226 8.74 -4.01 16.17
CA LEU A 226 10.13 -4.00 15.66
C LEU A 226 10.87 -2.69 15.92
N LEU A 227 10.16 -1.58 15.95
CA LEU A 227 10.67 -0.23 16.13
C LEU A 227 9.71 0.56 17.02
N PRO A 228 10.23 1.48 17.85
CA PRO A 228 9.36 2.36 18.63
C PRO A 228 8.66 3.37 17.71
N ASN A 229 7.39 3.65 18.02
CA ASN A 229 6.63 4.75 17.43
C ASN A 229 7.39 6.09 17.51
N LEU A 230 7.00 7.02 16.65
CA LEU A 230 7.50 8.38 16.66
C LEU A 230 7.14 9.10 17.97
N ARG A 231 7.88 10.16 18.31
CA ARG A 231 7.74 10.88 19.60
C ARG A 231 6.35 11.49 19.84
N ASN A 232 5.56 11.66 18.79
CA ASN A 232 4.17 12.15 18.83
C ASN A 232 3.14 11.01 18.93
N GLY A 233 3.57 9.75 19.05
CA GLY A 233 2.72 8.56 19.12
C GLY A 233 2.42 7.91 17.77
N ASP A 234 2.73 8.57 16.65
CA ASP A 234 2.46 8.05 15.31
C ASP A 234 3.24 6.74 15.05
N PRO A 235 2.66 5.79 14.30
CA PRO A 235 3.34 4.58 13.82
C PRO A 235 4.71 4.86 13.21
N ASP A 236 5.62 3.90 13.38
CA ASP A 236 6.87 3.88 12.62
C ASP A 236 6.62 3.52 11.14
N TYR A 237 7.65 3.63 10.29
CA TYR A 237 7.52 3.36 8.86
C TYR A 237 7.23 1.89 8.52
N LEU A 238 7.64 0.94 9.37
CA LEU A 238 7.33 -0.49 9.20
C LEU A 238 5.87 -0.79 9.56
N GLN A 239 5.40 -0.32 10.74
CA GLN A 239 3.99 -0.43 11.12
C GLN A 239 3.08 0.23 10.06
N SER A 240 3.33 1.50 9.71
CA SER A 240 2.50 2.23 8.75
C SER A 240 2.53 1.58 7.35
N GLY A 241 3.67 1.00 6.99
CA GLY A 241 3.85 0.25 5.76
C GLY A 241 2.99 -1.03 5.73
N ALA A 242 3.04 -1.83 6.80
CA ALA A 242 2.22 -3.02 6.95
C ALA A 242 0.72 -2.69 6.98
N ASP A 243 0.32 -1.63 7.70
CA ASP A 243 -1.07 -1.17 7.77
C ASP A 243 -1.62 -0.79 6.38
N ASN A 244 -0.90 0.03 5.61
CA ASN A 244 -1.33 0.41 4.26
C ASN A 244 -1.38 -0.79 3.31
N THR A 245 -0.41 -1.72 3.41
CA THR A 245 -0.45 -2.96 2.62
C THR A 245 -1.69 -3.81 2.99
N LEU A 246 -2.01 -3.98 4.28
CA LEU A 246 -3.17 -4.76 4.72
C LEU A 246 -4.51 -4.13 4.31
N ARG A 247 -4.59 -2.80 4.22
CA ARG A 247 -5.72 -2.09 3.60
C ARG A 247 -5.87 -2.48 2.12
N GLY A 248 -4.77 -2.54 1.36
CA GLY A 248 -4.75 -3.03 -0.02
C GLY A 248 -5.14 -4.50 -0.14
N ILE A 249 -4.59 -5.38 0.72
CA ILE A 249 -4.97 -6.80 0.77
C ILE A 249 -6.47 -6.99 1.05
N SER A 250 -7.08 -6.09 1.82
CA SER A 250 -8.52 -6.12 2.09
C SER A 250 -9.38 -5.79 0.86
N VAL A 251 -8.85 -5.05 -0.13
CA VAL A 251 -9.47 -4.87 -1.46
C VAL A 251 -9.26 -6.11 -2.31
N LEU A 252 -8.03 -6.65 -2.34
CA LEU A 252 -7.70 -7.88 -3.08
C LEU A 252 -8.57 -9.06 -2.65
N ASN A 253 -8.73 -9.30 -1.35
CA ASN A 253 -9.60 -10.38 -0.86
C ASN A 253 -11.08 -10.12 -1.15
N ALA A 254 -11.54 -8.87 -1.12
CA ALA A 254 -12.90 -8.52 -1.51
C ALA A 254 -13.15 -8.77 -3.02
N LEU A 255 -12.17 -8.50 -3.89
CA LEU A 255 -12.25 -8.81 -5.32
C LEU A 255 -12.20 -10.32 -5.59
N ARG A 256 -11.35 -11.07 -4.86
CA ARG A 256 -11.29 -12.54 -4.92
C ARG A 256 -12.56 -13.23 -4.43
N GLY A 257 -13.27 -12.61 -3.50
CA GLY A 257 -14.52 -13.09 -2.92
C GLY A 257 -15.80 -12.47 -3.50
N ALA A 258 -15.69 -11.65 -4.55
CA ALA A 258 -16.83 -10.98 -5.17
C ALA A 258 -17.84 -12.00 -5.75
N ASP A 259 -19.13 -11.66 -5.72
CA ASP A 259 -20.18 -12.52 -6.28
C ASP A 259 -19.95 -12.74 -7.79
N ALA A 260 -20.22 -13.95 -8.30
CA ALA A 260 -19.96 -14.29 -9.70
C ALA A 260 -20.77 -13.45 -10.70
N GLN A 261 -21.83 -12.76 -10.26
CA GLN A 261 -22.62 -11.82 -11.06
C GLN A 261 -22.23 -10.34 -10.81
N ASN A 262 -21.33 -10.06 -9.86
CA ASN A 262 -20.72 -8.74 -9.70
C ASN A 262 -19.82 -8.47 -10.93
N PRO A 263 -20.01 -7.36 -11.68
CA PRO A 263 -19.16 -7.06 -12.84
C PRO A 263 -17.66 -6.95 -12.50
N LEU A 264 -17.32 -6.66 -11.23
CA LEU A 264 -15.94 -6.63 -10.76
C LEU A 264 -15.29 -8.02 -10.69
N ALA A 265 -16.06 -9.11 -10.56
CA ALA A 265 -15.51 -10.46 -10.53
C ALA A 265 -14.86 -10.82 -11.88
N SER A 266 -15.51 -10.46 -13.00
CA SER A 266 -14.94 -10.64 -14.35
C SER A 266 -13.74 -9.71 -14.57
N ALA A 267 -13.87 -8.43 -14.22
CA ALA A 267 -12.77 -7.46 -14.35
C ALA A 267 -11.52 -7.89 -13.55
N TRP A 268 -11.71 -8.39 -12.33
CA TRP A 268 -10.61 -8.93 -11.51
C TRP A 268 -10.00 -10.19 -12.11
N ALA A 269 -10.83 -11.12 -12.62
CA ALA A 269 -10.33 -12.32 -13.28
C ALA A 269 -9.42 -11.97 -14.47
N HIS A 270 -9.86 -11.08 -15.36
CA HIS A 270 -9.05 -10.66 -16.52
C HIS A 270 -7.75 -9.94 -16.11
N VAL A 271 -7.79 -9.09 -15.07
CA VAL A 271 -6.58 -8.40 -14.55
C VAL A 271 -5.62 -9.37 -13.87
N VAL A 272 -6.10 -10.48 -13.28
CA VAL A 272 -5.25 -11.48 -12.60
C VAL A 272 -4.71 -12.54 -13.56
N GLU A 273 -5.20 -12.65 -14.80
CA GLU A 273 -4.53 -13.45 -15.84
C GLU A 273 -3.09 -12.95 -16.11
N ASP A 274 -2.90 -11.63 -16.14
CA ASP A 274 -1.58 -10.99 -16.10
C ASP A 274 -1.59 -9.70 -15.25
N PRO A 275 -1.33 -9.79 -13.93
CA PRO A 275 -1.34 -8.63 -13.04
C PRO A 275 -0.17 -7.67 -13.29
N LEU A 276 0.79 -8.05 -14.15
CA LEU A 276 1.98 -7.29 -14.51
C LEU A 276 1.98 -6.89 -16.00
N MET A 277 0.80 -6.80 -16.62
CA MET A 277 0.64 -6.25 -17.98
C MET A 277 0.95 -4.73 -18.02
N GLY A 278 0.55 -4.01 -16.98
CA GLY A 278 0.81 -2.57 -16.84
C GLY A 278 -0.16 -1.64 -17.60
N PRO A 279 -0.17 -0.34 -17.27
CA PRO A 279 -1.22 0.59 -17.69
C PRO A 279 -1.22 0.94 -19.18
N VAL A 280 -0.10 0.77 -19.89
CA VAL A 280 -0.01 1.10 -21.32
C VAL A 280 -0.36 -0.10 -22.20
N ALA A 281 0.06 -1.30 -21.80
CA ALA A 281 -0.26 -2.53 -22.53
C ALA A 281 -1.72 -2.97 -22.30
N ALA A 282 -2.30 -2.72 -21.12
CA ALA A 282 -3.71 -3.00 -20.84
C ALA A 282 -4.69 -2.26 -21.77
N HIS A 283 -4.29 -1.10 -22.31
CA HIS A 283 -5.07 -0.32 -23.27
C HIS A 283 -4.76 -0.65 -24.75
N GLN A 284 -3.88 -1.61 -25.02
CA GLN A 284 -3.68 -2.13 -26.39
C GLN A 284 -4.83 -3.06 -26.78
N PRO A 285 -5.16 -3.18 -28.08
CA PRO A 285 -6.24 -4.06 -28.54
C PRO A 285 -6.04 -5.52 -28.11
N ASN A 286 -6.93 -6.02 -27.26
CA ASN A 286 -6.97 -7.42 -26.82
C ASN A 286 -8.27 -8.08 -27.31
N ALA A 287 -8.15 -9.11 -28.16
CA ALA A 287 -9.29 -9.79 -28.75
C ALA A 287 -10.03 -10.74 -27.79
N ALA A 288 -9.35 -11.21 -26.72
CA ALA A 288 -9.99 -12.00 -25.66
C ALA A 288 -10.72 -11.09 -24.67
N HIS A 289 -10.05 -9.99 -24.27
CA HIS A 289 -10.52 -9.06 -23.23
C HIS A 289 -10.64 -7.63 -23.78
N PRO A 290 -11.66 -7.31 -24.60
CA PRO A 290 -11.76 -6.03 -25.31
C PRO A 290 -11.92 -4.80 -24.39
N ASN A 291 -12.27 -5.00 -23.11
CA ASN A 291 -12.45 -3.93 -22.13
C ASN A 291 -11.29 -3.82 -21.12
N LEU A 292 -10.19 -4.58 -21.31
CA LEU A 292 -9.14 -4.76 -20.31
C LEU A 292 -8.53 -3.44 -19.79
N GLY A 293 -8.42 -2.41 -20.64
CA GLY A 293 -7.94 -1.08 -20.22
C GLY A 293 -8.87 -0.41 -19.19
N HIS A 294 -10.19 -0.49 -19.40
CA HIS A 294 -11.19 0.03 -18.45
C HIS A 294 -11.20 -0.77 -17.14
N GLU A 295 -11.11 -2.10 -17.25
CA GLU A 295 -11.08 -3.03 -16.13
C GLU A 295 -9.82 -2.83 -15.26
N TYR A 296 -8.66 -2.72 -15.90
CA TYR A 296 -7.38 -2.44 -15.24
C TYR A 296 -7.36 -1.08 -14.55
N ASP A 297 -7.81 -0.01 -15.23
CA ASP A 297 -7.90 1.34 -14.66
C ASP A 297 -8.81 1.39 -13.43
N LEU A 298 -9.95 0.70 -13.48
CA LEU A 298 -10.87 0.59 -12.36
C LEU A 298 -10.21 -0.15 -11.19
N VAL A 299 -9.70 -1.35 -11.43
CA VAL A 299 -9.03 -2.18 -10.40
C VAL A 299 -7.89 -1.39 -9.77
N ARG A 300 -6.96 -0.84 -10.57
CA ARG A 300 -5.84 -0.02 -10.06
C ARG A 300 -6.34 1.14 -9.19
N SER A 301 -7.34 1.88 -9.64
CA SER A 301 -7.84 3.03 -8.89
C SER A 301 -8.59 2.65 -7.60
N MET A 302 -9.10 1.42 -7.47
CA MET A 302 -9.69 0.93 -6.23
C MET A 302 -8.64 0.76 -5.12
N PHE A 303 -7.44 0.29 -5.46
CA PHE A 303 -6.32 0.18 -4.52
C PHE A 303 -5.78 1.54 -4.02
N LEU A 304 -6.10 2.65 -4.69
CA LEU A 304 -5.79 4.00 -4.20
C LEU A 304 -6.70 4.45 -3.04
N THR A 305 -7.90 3.88 -2.92
CA THR A 305 -8.90 4.28 -1.90
C THR A 305 -9.58 3.03 -1.28
N PRO A 306 -8.85 2.26 -0.45
CA PRO A 306 -9.28 0.92 -0.05
C PRO A 306 -10.63 0.86 0.69
N GLU A 307 -10.90 1.79 1.60
CA GLU A 307 -12.10 1.75 2.44
C GLU A 307 -13.37 2.01 1.62
N GLN A 308 -13.33 2.99 0.72
CA GLN A 308 -14.42 3.27 -0.22
C GLN A 308 -14.62 2.09 -1.18
N SER A 309 -13.53 1.55 -1.70
CA SER A 309 -13.54 0.44 -2.67
C SER A 309 -14.15 -0.83 -2.09
N ARG A 310 -13.92 -1.14 -0.81
CA ARG A 310 -14.59 -2.27 -0.15
C ARG A 310 -16.11 -2.08 -0.07
N ARG A 311 -16.59 -0.88 0.30
CA ARG A 311 -18.04 -0.58 0.30
C ARG A 311 -18.64 -0.63 -1.10
N PHE A 312 -17.87 -0.22 -2.12
CA PHE A 312 -18.26 -0.31 -3.52
C PHE A 312 -18.38 -1.75 -4.02
N ILE A 313 -17.41 -2.63 -3.71
CA ILE A 313 -17.49 -4.07 -4.01
C ILE A 313 -18.73 -4.66 -3.34
N THR A 314 -18.91 -4.47 -2.03
CA THR A 314 -20.06 -4.98 -1.28
C THR A 314 -21.39 -4.49 -1.87
N ALA A 315 -21.51 -3.20 -2.21
CA ALA A 315 -22.72 -2.69 -2.86
C ALA A 315 -23.03 -3.36 -4.20
N LEU A 316 -22.00 -3.73 -4.99
CA LEU A 316 -22.15 -4.48 -6.24
C LEU A 316 -22.40 -5.98 -6.03
N ASP A 317 -21.88 -6.60 -4.96
CA ASP A 317 -22.15 -8.00 -4.59
C ASP A 317 -23.63 -8.20 -4.27
N HIS A 318 -24.23 -7.32 -3.48
CA HIS A 318 -25.68 -7.34 -3.24
C HIS A 318 -26.49 -6.90 -4.48
N GLY A 319 -25.84 -6.24 -5.46
CA GLY A 319 -26.53 -5.53 -6.53
C GLY A 319 -27.46 -4.45 -5.96
N GLY A 320 -26.97 -3.70 -4.98
CA GLY A 320 -27.70 -2.70 -4.21
C GLY A 320 -27.51 -1.28 -4.75
N ALA A 321 -27.36 -0.33 -3.82
CA ALA A 321 -27.23 1.09 -4.12
C ALA A 321 -26.12 1.75 -3.29
N LEU A 322 -25.28 2.57 -3.95
CA LEU A 322 -24.24 3.37 -3.30
C LEU A 322 -24.12 4.73 -3.99
N ALA A 323 -23.88 5.81 -3.24
CA ALA A 323 -23.70 7.16 -3.80
C ALA A 323 -22.73 7.99 -2.95
N GLU A 324 -21.43 7.68 -3.05
CA GLU A 324 -20.35 8.38 -2.37
C GLU A 324 -19.56 9.32 -3.31
N GLY A 325 -19.03 10.40 -2.73
CA GLY A 325 -18.21 11.38 -3.43
C GLY A 325 -18.98 12.49 -4.15
N ASN A 326 -18.26 13.53 -4.55
CA ASN A 326 -18.75 14.65 -5.35
C ASN A 326 -17.82 14.87 -6.55
N PRO A 327 -18.32 14.91 -7.80
CA PRO A 327 -17.47 15.20 -8.95
C PRO A 327 -16.89 16.62 -8.91
N ALA A 328 -17.60 17.58 -8.31
CA ALA A 328 -17.13 18.95 -8.15
C ALA A 328 -15.87 19.02 -7.27
N ARG A 329 -14.95 19.94 -7.63
CA ARG A 329 -13.76 20.24 -6.84
C ARG A 329 -14.14 20.84 -5.48
N GLN A 330 -13.36 20.52 -4.46
CA GLN A 330 -13.45 21.09 -3.12
C GLN A 330 -12.83 22.50 -3.11
N ALA A 331 -13.02 23.26 -2.02
CA ALA A 331 -12.58 24.65 -1.92
C ALA A 331 -11.04 24.83 -2.00
N ASP A 332 -10.28 23.78 -1.67
CA ASP A 332 -8.81 23.70 -1.81
C ASP A 332 -8.36 23.25 -3.22
N GLY A 333 -9.30 23.13 -4.18
CA GLY A 333 -9.07 22.65 -5.54
C GLY A 333 -8.91 21.12 -5.66
N SER A 334 -8.92 20.38 -4.54
CA SER A 334 -8.83 18.92 -4.52
C SER A 334 -10.12 18.27 -5.03
N ARG A 335 -10.07 16.96 -5.32
CA ARG A 335 -11.24 16.16 -5.68
C ARG A 335 -11.40 14.97 -4.75
N GLN A 336 -12.65 14.59 -4.54
CA GLN A 336 -13.04 13.33 -3.93
C GLN A 336 -13.06 12.24 -5.01
N ALA A 337 -12.63 11.02 -4.67
CA ALA A 337 -13.03 9.85 -5.44
C ALA A 337 -14.55 9.65 -5.26
N GLY A 338 -15.22 9.10 -6.27
CA GLY A 338 -16.66 8.88 -6.22
C GLY A 338 -17.04 7.47 -6.64
N PHE A 339 -18.03 6.92 -5.95
CA PHE A 339 -18.47 5.53 -6.07
C PHE A 339 -19.99 5.52 -6.10
N HIS A 340 -20.56 5.27 -7.28
CA HIS A 340 -22.00 5.23 -7.47
C HIS A 340 -22.40 3.88 -8.08
N VAL A 341 -23.41 3.23 -7.49
CA VAL A 341 -23.90 1.89 -7.85
C VAL A 341 -25.42 1.90 -7.86
N SER A 342 -26.04 1.25 -8.85
CA SER A 342 -27.46 0.91 -8.87
C SER A 342 -27.65 -0.44 -9.54
N GLY A 343 -27.88 -1.49 -8.75
CA GLY A 343 -27.87 -2.86 -9.28
C GLY A 343 -26.45 -3.26 -9.68
N ASN A 344 -26.28 -3.65 -10.95
CA ASN A 344 -24.97 -3.94 -11.53
C ASN A 344 -24.33 -2.75 -12.24
N ASP A 345 -25.10 -1.67 -12.47
CA ASP A 345 -24.61 -0.48 -13.14
C ASP A 345 -23.83 0.39 -12.16
N PHE A 346 -22.67 0.88 -12.58
CA PHE A 346 -21.84 1.73 -11.73
C PHE A 346 -21.13 2.87 -12.47
N VAL A 347 -20.75 3.86 -11.67
CA VAL A 347 -19.91 4.99 -12.06
C VAL A 347 -18.87 5.21 -10.97
N HIS A 348 -17.59 5.16 -11.34
CA HIS A 348 -16.47 5.40 -10.42
C HIS A 348 -15.45 6.39 -11.02
N TRP A 349 -14.91 7.28 -10.19
CA TRP A 349 -13.76 8.12 -10.58
C TRP A 349 -12.78 8.28 -9.42
N GLY A 350 -11.48 8.31 -9.74
CA GLY A 350 -10.41 8.55 -8.78
C GLY A 350 -10.21 10.04 -8.47
N ARG A 351 -9.32 10.36 -7.53
CA ARG A 351 -9.04 11.75 -7.12
C ARG A 351 -8.37 12.62 -8.19
N SER A 352 -7.85 12.03 -9.27
CA SER A 352 -7.41 12.75 -10.47
C SER A 352 -8.59 13.35 -11.25
N GLY A 353 -9.77 12.72 -11.15
CA GLY A 353 -10.94 12.98 -11.99
C GLY A 353 -11.15 11.95 -13.09
N GLN A 354 -10.14 11.15 -13.44
CA GLN A 354 -10.30 10.04 -14.39
C GLN A 354 -11.15 8.93 -13.76
N GLY A 355 -11.98 8.28 -14.57
CA GLY A 355 -12.92 7.28 -14.09
C GLY A 355 -13.47 6.37 -15.17
N GLN A 356 -14.26 5.39 -14.74
CA GLN A 356 -14.91 4.38 -15.57
C GLN A 356 -16.39 4.29 -15.20
N ALA A 357 -17.24 4.04 -16.19
CA ALA A 357 -18.63 3.65 -15.98
C ALA A 357 -18.90 2.31 -16.66
N PHE A 358 -19.73 1.49 -16.03
CA PHE A 358 -20.26 0.25 -16.56
C PHE A 358 -21.79 0.35 -16.47
N ILE A 359 -22.45 0.50 -17.61
CA ILE A 359 -23.89 0.80 -17.68
C ILE A 359 -24.53 -0.12 -18.72
N GLY A 360 -25.56 -0.87 -18.35
CA GLY A 360 -26.24 -1.80 -19.26
C GLY A 360 -25.32 -2.87 -19.86
N GLY A 361 -24.26 -3.25 -19.14
CA GLY A 361 -23.25 -4.19 -19.62
C GLY A 361 -22.17 -3.58 -20.53
N GLN A 362 -22.06 -2.25 -20.63
CA GLN A 362 -21.09 -1.57 -21.49
C GLN A 362 -20.12 -0.70 -20.69
N TRP A 363 -18.83 -0.89 -20.93
CA TRP A 363 -17.74 -0.08 -20.37
C TRP A 363 -17.56 1.23 -21.13
N ARG A 364 -17.16 2.29 -20.41
CA ARG A 364 -16.73 3.56 -21.00
C ARG A 364 -15.89 4.39 -20.01
N SER A 365 -14.89 5.08 -20.55
CA SER A 365 -14.15 6.11 -19.80
C SER A 365 -15.02 7.33 -19.54
N ILE A 366 -14.79 8.01 -18.42
CA ILE A 366 -15.43 9.26 -18.04
C ILE A 366 -14.42 10.18 -17.35
N HIS A 367 -14.68 11.48 -17.37
CA HIS A 367 -13.96 12.43 -16.52
C HIS A 367 -14.92 13.16 -15.57
N ALA A 368 -14.50 13.36 -14.32
CA ALA A 368 -15.32 13.94 -13.27
C ALA A 368 -15.70 15.41 -13.52
N ASP A 369 -14.96 16.15 -14.38
CA ASP A 369 -15.36 17.50 -14.79
C ASP A 369 -16.55 17.50 -15.79
N ASP A 370 -16.84 16.36 -16.44
CA ASP A 370 -18.03 16.19 -17.30
C ASP A 370 -19.27 15.76 -16.51
N LEU A 371 -19.10 15.38 -15.23
CA LEU A 371 -20.16 14.86 -14.37
C LEU A 371 -20.84 15.96 -13.56
N THR A 372 -22.17 15.91 -13.47
CA THR A 372 -22.95 16.70 -12.51
C THR A 372 -23.74 15.77 -11.60
N ARG A 373 -23.57 15.92 -10.28
CA ARG A 373 -24.33 15.20 -9.26
C ARG A 373 -25.47 16.07 -8.71
N VAL A 374 -26.68 15.51 -8.66
CA VAL A 374 -27.85 16.11 -8.01
C VAL A 374 -28.39 15.15 -6.96
N ARG A 375 -28.61 15.62 -5.73
CA ARG A 375 -29.35 14.88 -4.70
C ARG A 375 -30.80 15.34 -4.73
N ASN A 376 -31.71 14.43 -5.00
CA ASN A 376 -33.13 14.70 -5.15
C ASN A 376 -33.84 14.70 -3.78
N SER A 377 -35.02 15.33 -3.71
CA SER A 377 -35.83 15.41 -2.49
C SER A 377 -36.37 14.05 -2.01
N ASP A 378 -36.44 13.06 -2.88
CA ASP A 378 -36.83 11.67 -2.57
C ASP A 378 -35.69 10.83 -1.98
N GLY A 379 -34.50 11.43 -1.78
CA GLY A 379 -33.30 10.76 -1.28
C GLY A 379 -32.41 10.14 -2.36
N SER A 380 -32.90 9.99 -3.59
CA SER A 380 -32.11 9.45 -4.70
C SER A 380 -31.02 10.43 -5.16
N THR A 381 -29.94 9.91 -5.75
CA THR A 381 -28.87 10.70 -6.37
C THR A 381 -28.86 10.46 -7.87
N THR A 382 -28.90 11.52 -8.66
CA THR A 382 -28.75 11.46 -10.12
C THR A 382 -27.36 11.96 -10.50
N LEU A 383 -26.60 11.14 -11.22
CA LEU A 383 -25.44 11.56 -12.00
C LEU A 383 -25.89 11.84 -13.43
N SER A 384 -25.61 13.04 -13.90
CA SER A 384 -25.63 13.40 -15.32
C SER A 384 -24.21 13.46 -15.86
N ILE A 385 -24.03 13.22 -17.15
CA ILE A 385 -22.80 13.55 -17.88
C ILE A 385 -23.11 14.62 -18.95
N ASN A 386 -22.13 15.45 -19.27
CA ASN A 386 -22.19 16.43 -20.34
C ASN A 386 -21.22 16.02 -21.45
N GLU A 387 -21.72 15.41 -22.52
CA GLU A 387 -20.93 14.96 -23.66
C GLU A 387 -21.22 15.87 -24.85
N HIS A 388 -20.18 16.50 -25.43
CA HIS A 388 -20.32 17.39 -26.60
C HIS A 388 -21.33 18.55 -26.42
N GLY A 389 -21.53 19.00 -25.18
CA GLY A 389 -22.51 20.04 -24.83
C GLY A 389 -23.94 19.53 -24.63
N GLN A 390 -24.19 18.22 -24.77
CA GLN A 390 -25.47 17.60 -24.45
C GLN A 390 -25.40 16.92 -23.08
N ARG A 391 -26.33 17.30 -22.20
CA ARG A 391 -26.46 16.70 -20.87
C ARG A 391 -27.46 15.54 -20.88
N SER A 392 -26.99 14.34 -20.53
CA SER A 392 -27.81 13.14 -20.36
C SER A 392 -27.76 12.64 -18.90
N VAL A 393 -28.71 11.80 -18.51
CA VAL A 393 -28.61 11.06 -17.24
C VAL A 393 -27.74 9.83 -17.48
N LEU A 394 -26.70 9.68 -16.66
CA LEU A 394 -25.78 8.54 -16.71
C LEU A 394 -26.23 7.43 -15.75
N LEU A 395 -26.52 7.79 -14.50
CA LEU A 395 -26.95 6.83 -13.47
C LEU A 395 -27.89 7.52 -12.48
N ARG A 396 -28.96 6.83 -12.07
CA ARG A 396 -29.77 7.23 -10.91
C ARG A 396 -29.65 6.16 -9.85
N VAL A 397 -29.14 6.55 -8.68
CA VAL A 397 -29.04 5.72 -7.49
C VAL A 397 -30.22 6.04 -6.59
N ASP A 398 -31.12 5.08 -6.38
CA ASP A 398 -32.17 5.18 -5.37
C ASP A 398 -31.90 4.17 -4.25
N PRO A 399 -31.59 4.61 -3.01
CA PRO A 399 -31.29 3.72 -1.90
C PRO A 399 -32.49 2.91 -1.39
N ARG A 400 -33.69 3.13 -1.95
CA ARG A 400 -34.92 2.38 -1.64
C ARG A 400 -35.17 1.25 -2.63
N THR A 401 -34.44 1.19 -3.75
CA THR A 401 -34.53 0.07 -4.70
C THR A 401 -34.04 -1.20 -4.00
N PRO A 402 -34.82 -2.31 -3.99
CA PRO A 402 -34.36 -3.57 -3.43
C PRO A 402 -33.06 -4.05 -4.10
N ALA A 403 -32.16 -4.61 -3.30
CA ALA A 403 -30.96 -5.26 -3.80
C ALA A 403 -31.31 -6.41 -4.76
N LEU A 404 -30.55 -6.57 -5.84
CA LEU A 404 -30.78 -7.63 -6.84
C LEU A 404 -30.49 -9.03 -6.28
N ARG A 405 -29.67 -9.14 -5.22
CA ARG A 405 -29.27 -10.41 -4.59
C ARG A 405 -29.55 -10.37 -3.10
N ALA A 406 -30.01 -11.50 -2.57
CA ALA A 406 -30.18 -11.70 -1.15
C ALA A 406 -28.83 -11.94 -0.46
N ASP A 407 -28.75 -11.61 0.83
CA ASP A 407 -27.56 -11.91 1.64
C ASP A 407 -27.38 -13.42 1.76
N ALA A 408 -26.28 -13.93 1.16
CA ALA A 408 -25.90 -15.34 1.18
C ALA A 408 -25.57 -15.89 2.59
N SER A 409 -25.67 -15.06 3.63
CA SER A 409 -25.46 -15.39 5.03
C SER A 409 -26.73 -15.86 5.77
N THR A 410 -27.89 -15.91 5.12
CA THR A 410 -29.19 -16.18 5.80
C THR A 410 -29.64 -17.65 5.84
N GLU A 411 -28.98 -18.59 5.15
CA GLU A 411 -29.28 -20.03 5.24
C GLU A 411 -28.05 -20.86 5.65
N GLY A 412 -28.06 -21.35 6.90
CA GLY A 412 -27.20 -22.46 7.34
C GLY A 412 -26.13 -22.16 8.40
N ALA A 413 -25.93 -20.91 8.82
CA ALA A 413 -24.92 -20.57 9.83
C ALA A 413 -25.49 -20.50 11.26
N THR A 414 -25.11 -21.47 12.11
CA THR A 414 -25.16 -21.34 13.58
C THR A 414 -24.43 -20.06 14.00
N PRO A 415 -24.96 -19.21 14.91
CA PRO A 415 -24.56 -17.81 14.99
C PRO A 415 -23.16 -17.59 15.54
N HIS A 416 -22.16 -17.52 14.65
CA HIS A 416 -20.96 -16.75 14.90
C HIS A 416 -21.31 -15.26 14.78
N ARG A 417 -21.11 -14.51 15.87
CA ARG A 417 -21.24 -13.06 15.89
C ARG A 417 -20.34 -12.44 14.82
N LEU A 418 -20.94 -11.89 13.79
CA LEU A 418 -20.37 -10.73 13.10
C LEU A 418 -20.27 -9.60 14.12
N ALA A 419 -19.06 -9.31 14.58
CA ALA A 419 -18.78 -8.07 15.27
C ALA A 419 -18.86 -6.95 14.23
N SER A 420 -19.95 -6.19 14.27
CA SER A 420 -20.02 -4.92 13.58
C SER A 420 -19.05 -3.95 14.25
N ASP A 421 -17.98 -3.59 13.54
CA ASP A 421 -17.21 -2.37 13.83
C ASP A 421 -18.02 -1.14 13.41
N ASP A 422 -19.14 -0.97 14.12
CA ASP A 422 -19.99 0.20 14.06
C ASP A 422 -19.41 1.25 15.03
N HIS A 423 -19.17 2.46 14.54
CA HIS A 423 -18.62 3.56 15.34
C HIS A 423 -19.63 4.06 16.38
N ARG A 424 -19.80 3.30 17.47
CA ARG A 424 -20.43 3.81 18.69
C ARG A 424 -19.44 4.63 19.49
N ALA A 425 -19.82 5.87 19.77
CA ALA A 425 -19.08 6.77 20.65
C ALA A 425 -18.81 6.08 22.01
N VAL A 426 -17.53 5.90 22.36
CA VAL A 426 -17.12 5.29 23.62
C VAL A 426 -17.20 6.32 24.75
N THR A 427 -18.40 6.51 25.28
CA THR A 427 -18.59 7.04 26.63
C THR A 427 -18.65 5.88 27.61
N GLY A 428 -17.48 5.37 28.02
CA GLY A 428 -17.37 4.24 28.95
C GLY A 428 -15.94 3.76 29.11
N THR A 429 -15.27 4.17 30.19
CA THR A 429 -13.88 3.83 30.49
C THR A 429 -13.74 2.43 31.11
N ALA A 430 -12.93 1.56 30.50
CA ALA A 430 -12.29 0.48 31.25
C ALA A 430 -11.11 1.07 32.03
N ALA A 431 -11.14 0.93 33.36
CA ALA A 431 -10.04 1.37 34.22
C ALA A 431 -8.92 0.32 34.25
N PHE A 432 -7.66 0.76 34.12
CA PHE A 432 -6.49 -0.05 34.43
C PHE A 432 -6.51 -0.47 35.89
N GLY A 433 -5.97 -1.65 36.21
CA GLY A 433 -5.84 -2.12 37.60
C GLY A 433 -4.92 -1.24 38.46
N ASN A 434 -4.01 -0.47 37.84
CA ASN A 434 -3.14 0.47 38.52
C ASN A 434 -3.76 1.89 38.50
N PRO A 435 -4.01 2.53 39.67
CA PRO A 435 -4.69 3.83 39.73
C PRO A 435 -3.86 4.99 39.16
N HIS A 436 -2.53 4.87 39.10
CA HIS A 436 -1.68 5.90 38.51
C HIS A 436 -1.74 5.90 36.97
N LEU A 437 -1.92 4.73 36.34
CA LEU A 437 -2.17 4.66 34.89
C LEU A 437 -3.53 5.26 34.51
N ASN A 438 -4.57 5.08 35.33
CA ASN A 438 -5.84 5.78 35.16
C ASN A 438 -5.64 7.30 35.25
N ALA A 439 -4.97 7.77 36.30
CA ALA A 439 -4.71 9.19 36.51
C ALA A 439 -3.85 9.83 35.39
N MET A 440 -2.91 9.08 34.79
CA MET A 440 -2.17 9.53 33.60
C MET A 440 -3.09 9.69 32.39
N VAL A 441 -3.94 8.70 32.10
CA VAL A 441 -4.85 8.74 30.94
C VAL A 441 -5.93 9.81 31.10
N ASP A 442 -6.44 10.04 32.31
CA ASP A 442 -7.40 11.10 32.58
C ASP A 442 -6.74 12.50 32.51
N ALA A 443 -5.49 12.65 32.98
CA ALA A 443 -4.74 13.90 32.82
C ALA A 443 -4.39 14.20 31.35
N ALA A 444 -3.93 13.20 30.58
CA ALA A 444 -3.65 13.34 29.16
C ALA A 444 -4.90 13.72 28.35
N ARG A 445 -6.07 13.16 28.68
CA ARG A 445 -7.36 13.56 28.09
C ARG A 445 -7.80 14.98 28.45
N ALA A 446 -7.40 15.48 29.62
CA ALA A 446 -7.68 16.83 30.07
C ALA A 446 -6.66 17.86 29.54
N GLY A 447 -5.55 17.43 28.94
CA GLY A 447 -4.41 18.29 28.60
C GLY A 447 -3.66 18.83 29.83
N ASP A 448 -3.71 18.10 30.95
CA ASP A 448 -3.03 18.49 32.20
C ASP A 448 -1.62 17.85 32.29
N ASP A 449 -0.66 18.48 31.61
CA ASP A 449 0.76 18.10 31.65
C ASP A 449 1.36 18.03 33.07
N VAL A 450 0.74 18.69 34.07
CA VAL A 450 1.20 18.69 35.47
C VAL A 450 0.58 17.50 36.21
N GLY A 451 -0.69 17.20 35.95
CA GLY A 451 -1.37 15.99 36.40
C GLY A 451 -0.72 14.71 35.87
N GLU A 452 -0.37 14.67 34.59
CA GLU A 452 0.27 13.50 33.98
C GLU A 452 1.64 13.21 34.60
N ARG A 453 2.50 14.25 34.74
CA ARG A 453 3.79 14.12 35.43
C ARG A 453 3.65 13.67 36.89
N ARG A 454 2.66 14.21 37.62
CA ARG A 454 2.39 13.78 39.00
C ARG A 454 1.93 12.32 39.08
N ALA A 455 1.12 11.87 38.13
CA ALA A 455 0.67 10.48 38.06
C ALA A 455 1.83 9.53 37.67
N MET A 456 2.71 9.95 36.76
CA MET A 456 3.94 9.22 36.39
C MET A 456 4.94 9.13 37.56
N GLU A 457 5.11 10.19 38.36
CA GLU A 457 5.86 10.15 39.62
C GLU A 457 5.24 9.21 40.66
N GLY A 458 3.90 9.11 40.70
CA GLY A 458 3.18 8.14 41.53
C GLY A 458 3.46 6.70 41.07
N LEU A 459 3.34 6.44 39.76
CA LEU A 459 3.58 5.12 39.17
C LEU A 459 5.01 4.64 39.43
N THR A 460 6.02 5.48 39.18
CA THR A 460 7.44 5.14 39.38
C THR A 460 7.83 4.87 40.84
N ARG A 461 7.05 5.35 41.80
CA ARG A 461 7.22 5.05 43.24
C ARG A 461 6.31 3.91 43.74
N SER A 462 5.36 3.45 42.91
CA SER A 462 4.46 2.35 43.25
C SER A 462 5.16 0.99 43.17
N ALA A 463 4.63 -0.01 43.90
CA ALA A 463 5.16 -1.37 43.87
C ALA A 463 5.17 -1.97 42.44
N ASP A 464 4.14 -1.70 41.65
CA ASP A 464 4.04 -2.16 40.26
C ASP A 464 5.10 -1.52 39.36
N GLY A 465 5.34 -0.22 39.51
CA GLY A 465 6.34 0.52 38.75
C GLY A 465 7.77 0.11 39.10
N LEU A 466 8.05 -0.13 40.38
CA LEU A 466 9.32 -0.69 40.85
C LEU A 466 9.53 -2.12 40.33
N ALA A 467 8.50 -2.98 40.38
CA ALA A 467 8.57 -4.32 39.81
C ALA A 467 8.75 -4.32 38.28
N PHE A 468 8.16 -3.35 37.58
CA PHE A 468 8.39 -3.15 36.15
C PHE A 468 9.84 -2.71 35.85
N ALA A 469 10.36 -1.72 36.59
CA ALA A 469 11.74 -1.27 36.44
C ALA A 469 12.75 -2.38 36.75
N GLN A 470 12.48 -3.21 37.76
CA GLN A 470 13.34 -4.34 38.12
C GLN A 470 13.36 -5.42 37.02
N ARG A 471 12.22 -5.80 36.45
CA ARG A 471 12.18 -6.70 35.27
C ARG A 471 12.94 -6.13 34.06
N GLY A 472 12.89 -4.80 33.86
CA GLY A 472 13.68 -4.11 32.85
C GLY A 472 15.19 -4.22 33.09
N ALA A 473 15.63 -4.08 34.34
CA ALA A 473 17.03 -4.23 34.73
C ALA A 473 17.52 -5.69 34.59
N GLU A 474 16.69 -6.66 34.97
CA GLU A 474 16.97 -8.10 34.80
C GLU A 474 17.13 -8.47 33.31
N HIS A 475 16.26 -7.96 32.43
CA HIS A 475 16.40 -8.13 30.98
C HIS A 475 17.64 -7.43 30.39
N ALA A 476 18.02 -6.27 30.91
CA ALA A 476 19.24 -5.58 30.49
C ALA A 476 20.50 -6.38 30.89
N ALA A 477 20.55 -6.89 32.13
CA ALA A 477 21.65 -7.70 32.63
C ALA A 477 21.82 -9.01 31.84
N ALA A 478 20.71 -9.67 31.48
CA ALA A 478 20.74 -10.88 30.63
C ALA A 478 21.40 -10.61 29.27
N ARG A 479 21.07 -9.50 28.60
CA ARG A 479 21.68 -9.11 27.32
C ARG A 479 23.18 -8.79 27.44
N SER A 480 23.63 -8.23 28.57
CA SER A 480 25.05 -7.98 28.81
C SER A 480 25.87 -9.26 29.07
N ALA A 481 25.25 -10.31 29.63
CA ALA A 481 25.91 -11.58 29.87
C ALA A 481 26.18 -12.38 28.58
N ASP A 482 25.25 -12.38 27.63
CA ASP A 482 25.44 -13.04 26.32
C ASP A 482 26.53 -12.36 25.48
N ALA A 483 26.73 -11.06 25.64
CA ALA A 483 27.76 -10.29 24.91
C ALA A 483 29.21 -10.58 25.35
N GLN A 484 29.44 -11.38 26.40
CA GLN A 484 30.77 -11.57 26.99
C GLN A 484 31.36 -12.99 26.86
N ARG A 485 30.74 -13.91 26.10
CA ARG A 485 31.30 -15.25 25.86
C ARG A 485 32.34 -15.25 24.72
N PRO A 486 33.64 -15.55 24.97
CA PRO A 486 34.64 -15.66 23.91
C PRO A 486 34.49 -17.00 23.15
N GLY A 487 34.78 -16.99 21.85
CA GLY A 487 34.53 -18.13 20.96
C GLY A 487 35.41 -19.36 21.23
N GLN A 488 34.83 -20.55 21.06
CA GLN A 488 35.57 -21.81 20.99
C GLN A 488 36.07 -22.04 19.55
N GLN A 489 37.38 -22.24 19.41
CA GLN A 489 38.00 -22.66 18.14
C GLN A 489 37.75 -24.15 17.88
N ALA A 490 37.59 -24.52 16.62
CA ALA A 490 37.57 -25.92 16.18
C ALA A 490 38.99 -26.49 16.10
N PRO A 491 39.21 -27.79 16.41
CA PRO A 491 40.53 -28.42 16.31
C PRO A 491 40.87 -28.87 14.88
N GLU A 492 42.13 -28.69 14.50
CA GLU A 492 42.72 -29.24 13.27
C GLU A 492 42.83 -30.77 13.32
N GLN A 493 42.75 -31.42 12.15
CA GLN A 493 43.19 -32.80 11.96
C GLN A 493 44.25 -32.86 10.85
N ALA A 494 45.52 -33.05 11.21
CA ALA A 494 46.51 -33.71 10.36
C ALA A 494 46.23 -35.23 10.44
N GLY A 495 46.19 -35.98 9.33
CA GLY A 495 47.39 -36.51 8.64
C GLY A 495 47.70 -37.93 9.17
N ILE A 496 48.08 -38.96 8.40
CA ILE A 496 48.92 -39.06 7.18
C ILE A 496 48.79 -40.49 6.57
N GLU A 497 49.37 -40.69 5.37
CA GLU A 497 49.79 -41.98 4.73
C GLU A 497 48.69 -42.76 3.95
N ARG A 498 48.94 -43.47 2.83
CA ARG A 498 50.15 -43.75 1.98
C ARG A 498 49.83 -43.55 0.48
N GLY A 499 50.86 -43.34 -0.36
CA GLY A 499 50.76 -43.39 -1.83
C GLY A 499 51.89 -42.67 -2.55
#